data_AF-A0A8B8F9Z7-F1
#
_entry.id   AF-A0A8B8F9Z7-F1
#
_cell.length_a   1.000
_cell.length_b   1.000
_cell.length_c   1.000
_cell.angle_alpha   90.00
_cell.angle_beta   90.00
_cell.angle_gamma   90.00
#
_symmetry.space_group_name_H-M   'P 1'
#
loop_
_entity.id
_entity.type
_entity.pdbx_description
1 polymer ?
#
loop_
_entity_poly.entity_id
_entity_poly.type
_entity_poly.pdbx_seq_one_letter_code
_entity_poly.pdbx_strand_id
1 'polypeptide(L)'
;MTKGSGFTLSCIDGVLLGVYKYTPLGGCSYIPLPENIEKKKSTINPQNIDEECFKWAILAKHVKNNTRKRVGSNYYDEEHRYDFSQITTPTPISDVKLFERCNPNTSVNVYGLFNNINNNNNNRSSKDIVHPIKVCDTEKEDHFDLLFINDVDTGKSHYCYISNFTRLISDQKNRHEHRLFICKKCFTTFNNQPLKYRLYGKEALTAHKKICKVHRAIVPVMPQEGDILKFEGWRKTQRLPFVIYADFEALLLPIEQQHGSNTRTFQQHRAMSYGFLVKVGDHVPAELLEQFEIPRSVVVYRGSENADDVAKQFVMAVTSIAERIHELLSKTNVPIVITDEQLRVHHTKIHCELCKIKFSHGNRLVVHHDHLTGEFLKSLCNNCNLKLVTQNFVPCFIHNLSRYDPHFIVTELGYNEQRISIYGVKTVHTS
;
A
#
# COMPACT_ATOMS: atom_id res chain seq x y z
N MET A 1 23.83 6.46 10.07
CA MET A 1 25.18 7.05 9.91
C MET A 1 26.21 6.07 10.44
N THR A 2 27.38 6.05 9.82
CA THR A 2 28.49 5.13 10.06
C THR A 2 29.34 5.53 11.26
N LYS A 3 29.61 4.55 12.15
CA LYS A 3 30.85 4.23 12.90
C LYS A 3 31.65 5.36 13.60
N GLY A 4 31.91 5.18 14.90
CA GLY A 4 33.27 5.10 15.44
C GLY A 4 34.13 6.37 15.59
N SER A 5 33.56 7.57 15.78
CA SER A 5 34.34 8.82 15.86
C SER A 5 34.62 9.35 17.28
N GLY A 6 34.15 8.70 18.35
CA GLY A 6 34.41 9.17 19.72
C GLY A 6 33.80 10.52 20.09
N PHE A 7 32.69 10.92 19.45
CA PHE A 7 31.90 12.10 19.82
C PHE A 7 30.68 11.68 20.66
N THR A 8 30.37 12.43 21.71
CA THR A 8 29.16 12.24 22.54
C THR A 8 28.07 13.19 22.06
N LEU A 9 26.87 12.67 21.76
CA LEU A 9 25.72 13.45 21.34
C LEU A 9 25.18 14.26 22.53
N SER A 10 25.29 15.59 22.47
CA SER A 10 24.87 16.49 23.54
C SER A 10 23.36 16.79 23.49
N CYS A 11 22.82 17.14 22.31
CA CYS A 11 21.39 17.31 22.08
C CYS A 11 21.05 17.10 20.59
N ILE A 12 19.76 16.93 20.26
CA ILE A 12 19.27 16.80 18.87
C ILE A 12 18.78 18.19 18.44
N ASP A 13 19.54 18.85 17.57
CA ASP A 13 19.20 20.19 17.06
C ASP A 13 17.98 20.20 16.11
N GLY A 14 17.55 19.03 15.60
CA GLY A 14 16.34 18.95 14.78
C GLY A 14 15.99 17.55 14.26
N VAL A 15 14.68 17.32 14.08
CA VAL A 15 14.09 16.11 13.48
C VAL A 15 13.68 16.40 12.05
N LEU A 16 14.11 15.56 11.10
CA LEU A 16 13.63 15.63 9.72
C LEU A 16 12.29 14.90 9.61
N LEU A 17 11.20 15.64 9.85
CA LEU A 17 9.85 15.17 9.59
C LEU A 17 9.57 15.33 8.09
N GLY A 18 9.49 14.21 7.37
CA GLY A 18 9.06 14.19 5.97
C GLY A 18 7.56 14.52 5.85
N VAL A 19 7.20 15.79 6.05
CA VAL A 19 5.86 16.27 5.75
C VAL A 19 5.80 16.53 4.26
N TYR A 20 5.28 15.54 3.54
CA TYR A 20 4.78 15.83 2.20
C TYR A 20 3.65 16.82 2.37
N LYS A 21 3.81 18.02 1.80
CA LYS A 21 2.67 18.91 1.61
C LYS A 21 1.68 18.12 0.77
N TYR A 22 0.65 17.60 1.42
CA TYR A 22 -0.54 17.15 0.72
C TYR A 22 -1.10 18.42 0.11
N THR A 23 -0.64 18.76 -1.08
CA THR A 23 -1.28 19.75 -1.92
C THR A 23 -2.53 19.04 -2.39
N PRO A 24 -3.70 19.35 -1.81
CA PRO A 24 -4.93 18.72 -2.26
C PRO A 24 -5.03 19.00 -3.76
N LEU A 25 -5.37 17.97 -4.53
CA LEU A 25 -5.63 18.10 -5.95
C LEU A 25 -6.80 19.07 -6.15
N GLY A 26 -6.50 20.36 -6.29
CA GLY A 26 -7.46 21.46 -6.32
C GLY A 26 -7.39 22.17 -7.67
N GLY A 27 -8.51 22.19 -8.38
CA GLY A 27 -8.54 22.74 -9.73
C GLY A 27 -8.63 24.27 -9.75
N CYS A 28 -7.72 24.93 -10.47
CA CYS A 28 -7.61 26.39 -10.54
C CYS A 28 -8.24 26.92 -11.85
N SER A 29 -7.44 27.65 -12.65
CA SER A 29 -7.81 28.21 -13.95
C SER A 29 -7.83 27.15 -15.06
N TYR A 30 -8.37 27.50 -16.23
CA TYR A 30 -8.40 26.65 -17.42
C TYR A 30 -7.03 26.03 -17.75
N ILE A 31 -7.06 24.73 -18.05
CA ILE A 31 -5.92 23.96 -18.58
C ILE A 31 -6.38 23.32 -19.89
N PRO A 32 -5.63 23.44 -21.00
CA PRO A 32 -5.98 22.77 -22.25
C PRO A 32 -5.93 21.24 -22.07
N LEU A 33 -6.87 20.55 -22.72
CA LEU A 33 -6.87 19.08 -22.70
C LEU A 33 -5.69 18.55 -23.54
N PRO A 34 -5.09 17.41 -23.16
CA PRO A 34 -4.18 16.71 -24.05
C PRO A 34 -4.86 16.34 -25.38
N GLU A 35 -4.10 16.40 -26.47
CA GLU A 35 -4.64 16.30 -27.84
C GLU A 35 -5.42 14.99 -28.07
N ASN A 36 -4.94 13.87 -27.51
CA ASN A 36 -5.60 12.56 -27.60
C ASN A 36 -6.94 12.50 -26.85
N ILE A 37 -7.12 13.30 -25.79
CA ILE A 37 -8.38 13.42 -25.05
C ILE A 37 -9.33 14.39 -25.77
N GLU A 38 -8.81 15.52 -26.25
CA GLU A 38 -9.60 16.53 -26.97
C GLU A 38 -10.21 15.95 -28.26
N LYS A 39 -9.42 15.21 -29.05
CA LYS A 39 -9.87 14.54 -30.28
C LYS A 39 -11.06 13.62 -30.07
N LYS A 40 -11.23 13.04 -28.88
CA LYS A 40 -12.35 12.15 -28.55
C LYS A 40 -13.68 12.88 -28.47
N LYS A 41 -13.72 14.21 -28.36
CA LYS A 41 -14.97 15.00 -28.21
C LYS A 41 -15.95 14.36 -27.21
N SER A 42 -15.40 13.98 -26.05
CA SER A 42 -16.09 13.23 -24.99
C SER A 42 -16.12 13.97 -23.65
N THR A 43 -15.47 15.13 -23.63
CA THR A 43 -15.35 16.03 -22.49
C THR A 43 -15.79 17.44 -22.89
N ILE A 44 -16.21 18.21 -21.90
CA ILE A 44 -16.49 19.64 -21.99
C ILE A 44 -15.55 20.29 -20.99
N ASN A 45 -14.68 21.17 -21.49
CA ASN A 45 -13.67 21.87 -20.72
C ASN A 45 -14.04 23.37 -20.72
N PRO A 46 -14.82 23.85 -19.72
CA PRO A 46 -15.22 25.24 -19.65
C PRO A 46 -14.01 26.15 -19.39
N GLN A 47 -13.78 27.11 -20.29
CA GLN A 47 -12.74 28.12 -20.11
C GLN A 47 -13.16 29.10 -19.02
N ASN A 48 -12.55 28.99 -17.85
CA ASN A 48 -12.69 29.88 -16.71
C ASN A 48 -11.41 30.66 -16.43
N ILE A 49 -11.56 31.85 -15.84
CA ILE A 49 -10.44 32.72 -15.40
C ILE A 49 -10.22 32.69 -13.88
N ASP A 50 -11.20 32.15 -13.14
CA ASP A 50 -11.19 31.99 -11.69
C ASP A 50 -10.64 30.61 -11.27
N GLU A 51 -10.81 30.25 -10.00
CA GLU A 51 -10.44 28.96 -9.43
C GLU A 51 -11.66 28.06 -9.14
N GLU A 52 -12.79 28.31 -9.82
CA GLU A 52 -14.05 27.61 -9.60
C GLU A 52 -14.31 26.49 -10.63
N CYS A 53 -13.26 25.92 -11.24
CA CYS A 53 -13.43 24.96 -12.34
C CYS A 53 -14.28 23.72 -11.98
N PHE A 54 -14.32 23.29 -10.71
CA PHE A 54 -15.23 22.23 -10.26
C PHE A 54 -16.70 22.61 -10.47
N LYS A 55 -17.09 23.81 -10.00
CA LYS A 55 -18.44 24.36 -10.17
C LYS A 55 -18.78 24.47 -11.66
N TRP A 56 -17.88 25.01 -12.46
CA TRP A 56 -18.09 25.11 -13.91
C TRP A 56 -18.22 23.75 -14.60
N ALA A 57 -17.44 22.74 -14.18
CA ALA A 57 -17.57 21.39 -14.69
C ALA A 57 -18.92 20.74 -14.31
N ILE A 58 -19.44 20.98 -13.11
CA ILE A 58 -20.79 20.52 -12.72
C ILE A 58 -21.85 21.21 -13.58
N LEU A 59 -21.80 22.52 -13.70
CA LEU A 59 -22.80 23.32 -14.42
C LEU A 59 -22.78 23.06 -15.93
N ALA A 60 -21.65 22.63 -16.51
CA ALA A 60 -21.49 22.35 -17.94
C ALA A 60 -22.52 21.35 -18.50
N LYS A 61 -23.08 20.48 -17.65
CA LYS A 61 -24.17 19.54 -18.00
C LYS A 61 -25.44 20.26 -18.46
N HIS A 62 -25.74 21.43 -17.90
CA HIS A 62 -27.00 22.16 -18.08
C HIS A 62 -26.92 23.27 -19.13
N VAL A 63 -25.73 23.79 -19.40
CA VAL A 63 -25.50 24.82 -20.42
C VAL A 63 -25.88 24.32 -21.83
N LYS A 64 -26.31 25.19 -22.74
CA LYS A 64 -26.62 24.81 -24.14
C LYS A 64 -25.36 24.49 -24.95
N ASN A 65 -25.42 23.47 -25.82
CA ASN A 65 -24.27 22.92 -26.58
C ASN A 65 -23.34 23.96 -27.23
N ASN A 66 -23.89 25.02 -27.81
CA ASN A 66 -23.12 26.00 -28.60
C ASN A 66 -22.30 26.97 -27.75
N THR A 67 -22.60 27.10 -26.45
CA THR A 67 -21.96 28.09 -25.55
C THR A 67 -21.17 27.44 -24.42
N ARG A 68 -21.06 26.11 -24.36
CA ARG A 68 -20.42 25.39 -23.24
C ARG A 68 -18.91 25.63 -23.09
N LYS A 69 -18.22 26.09 -24.13
CA LYS A 69 -16.75 26.18 -24.10
C LYS A 69 -16.23 27.32 -23.22
N ARG A 70 -17.02 28.37 -22.98
CA ARG A 70 -16.58 29.55 -22.24
C ARG A 70 -17.55 29.85 -21.12
N VAL A 71 -17.01 30.11 -19.93
CA VAL A 71 -17.78 30.56 -18.78
C VAL A 71 -18.22 32.00 -19.01
N GLY A 72 -19.50 32.27 -18.76
CA GLY A 72 -20.19 33.54 -19.01
C GLY A 72 -21.60 33.47 -18.44
N SER A 73 -22.49 34.39 -18.83
CA SER A 73 -23.88 34.44 -18.31
C SER A 73 -24.61 33.10 -18.38
N ASN A 74 -24.37 32.35 -19.46
CA ASN A 74 -24.87 31.00 -19.67
C ASN A 74 -24.53 29.97 -18.56
N TYR A 75 -23.47 30.20 -17.79
CA TYR A 75 -23.11 29.38 -16.62
C TYR A 75 -23.66 29.98 -15.32
N TYR A 76 -23.56 31.30 -15.15
CA TYR A 76 -24.09 32.00 -13.98
C TYR A 76 -25.60 31.78 -13.81
N ASP A 77 -26.35 31.73 -14.92
CA ASP A 77 -27.79 31.44 -14.93
C ASP A 77 -28.13 30.05 -14.33
N GLU A 78 -27.19 29.10 -14.35
CA GLU A 78 -27.39 27.72 -13.87
C GLU A 78 -26.91 27.50 -12.42
N GLU A 79 -26.29 28.50 -11.77
CA GLU A 79 -25.71 28.36 -10.42
C GLU A 79 -26.72 27.94 -9.36
N HIS A 80 -27.96 28.40 -9.49
CA HIS A 80 -29.07 28.13 -8.56
C HIS A 80 -29.40 26.63 -8.40
N ARG A 81 -28.89 25.75 -9.26
CA ARG A 81 -29.19 24.32 -9.26
C ARG A 81 -28.52 23.54 -8.12
N TYR A 82 -27.38 24.02 -7.62
CA TYR A 82 -26.58 23.28 -6.65
C TYR A 82 -26.03 24.17 -5.55
N ASP A 83 -25.90 23.59 -4.37
CA ASP A 83 -25.23 24.24 -3.25
C ASP A 83 -23.71 23.95 -3.30
N PHE A 84 -22.93 25.03 -3.45
CA PHE A 84 -21.46 25.02 -3.43
C PHE A 84 -20.88 25.68 -2.16
N SER A 85 -21.70 26.02 -1.15
CA SER A 85 -21.28 26.79 0.03
C SER A 85 -20.27 26.08 0.93
N GLN A 86 -20.29 24.74 0.94
CA GLN A 86 -19.46 23.91 1.83
C GLN A 86 -18.18 23.36 1.16
N ILE A 87 -17.91 23.74 -0.10
CA ILE A 87 -16.67 23.36 -0.77
C ILE A 87 -15.68 24.51 -0.76
N THR A 88 -14.39 24.17 -0.66
CA THR A 88 -13.33 25.17 -0.85
C THR A 88 -13.07 25.41 -2.33
N THR A 89 -12.52 26.58 -2.65
CA THR A 89 -12.04 26.95 -3.99
C THR A 89 -10.55 27.30 -3.88
N PRO A 90 -9.66 26.63 -4.61
CA PRO A 90 -9.89 25.59 -5.62
C PRO A 90 -10.34 24.25 -5.00
N THR A 91 -11.35 23.60 -5.58
CA THR A 91 -12.03 22.47 -4.93
C THR A 91 -11.18 21.20 -4.91
N PRO A 92 -10.77 20.71 -3.73
CA PRO A 92 -10.02 19.49 -3.61
C PRO A 92 -10.90 18.26 -3.82
N ILE A 93 -10.32 17.15 -4.28
CA ILE A 93 -11.07 15.89 -4.47
C ILE A 93 -11.76 15.41 -3.17
N SER A 94 -11.21 15.75 -2.00
CA SER A 94 -11.83 15.47 -0.68
C SER A 94 -13.18 16.15 -0.50
N ASP A 95 -13.33 17.36 -1.02
CA ASP A 95 -14.52 18.22 -0.85
C ASP A 95 -15.66 17.82 -1.79
N VAL A 96 -15.40 16.96 -2.80
CA VAL A 96 -16.45 16.36 -3.61
C VAL A 96 -17.47 15.62 -2.72
N LYS A 97 -17.03 15.03 -1.61
CA LYS A 97 -17.93 14.41 -0.63
C LYS A 97 -18.74 15.42 0.17
N LEU A 98 -18.27 16.66 0.32
CA LEU A 98 -19.03 17.76 0.94
C LEU A 98 -20.10 18.25 -0.03
N PHE A 99 -19.74 18.41 -1.31
CA PHE A 99 -20.70 18.72 -2.38
C PHE A 99 -21.83 17.68 -2.48
N GLU A 100 -21.50 16.40 -2.49
CA GLU A 100 -22.49 15.30 -2.52
C GLU A 100 -23.38 15.25 -1.25
N ARG A 101 -22.90 15.80 -0.13
CA ARG A 101 -23.67 15.91 1.12
C ARG A 101 -24.65 17.08 1.08
N CYS A 102 -24.25 18.22 0.51
CA CYS A 102 -25.12 19.39 0.35
C CYS A 102 -26.16 19.20 -0.75
N ASN A 103 -25.92 18.24 -1.67
CA ASN A 103 -26.80 17.93 -2.79
C ASN A 103 -27.22 16.44 -2.73
N PRO A 104 -28.24 16.06 -1.92
CA PRO A 104 -28.51 14.68 -1.56
C PRO A 104 -28.85 13.73 -2.72
N ASN A 105 -29.37 14.22 -3.84
CA ASN A 105 -29.67 13.42 -5.03
C ASN A 105 -28.51 13.36 -6.04
N THR A 106 -27.37 13.96 -5.70
CA THR A 106 -26.21 14.10 -6.58
C THR A 106 -25.09 13.14 -6.23
N SER A 107 -24.42 12.59 -7.25
CA SER A 107 -23.23 11.77 -7.11
C SER A 107 -22.18 12.11 -8.17
N VAL A 108 -20.91 12.04 -7.81
CA VAL A 108 -19.79 12.47 -8.67
C VAL A 108 -18.70 11.41 -8.70
N ASN A 109 -18.33 10.98 -9.90
CA ASN A 109 -17.10 10.26 -10.16
C ASN A 109 -16.02 11.22 -10.67
N VAL A 110 -14.77 10.97 -10.30
CA VAL A 110 -13.60 11.73 -10.74
C VAL A 110 -12.57 10.75 -11.30
N TYR A 111 -12.09 11.03 -12.51
CA TYR A 111 -11.07 10.25 -13.21
C TYR A 111 -9.85 11.12 -13.49
N GLY A 112 -8.66 10.55 -13.42
CA GLY A 112 -7.39 11.23 -13.72
C GLY A 112 -6.78 10.79 -15.04
N LEU A 113 -5.71 11.47 -15.43
CA LEU A 113 -4.82 11.05 -16.53
C LEU A 113 -3.45 10.69 -15.97
N PHE A 114 -2.88 9.60 -16.48
CA PHE A 114 -1.44 9.35 -16.35
C PHE A 114 -0.84 9.07 -17.73
N ASN A 115 0.37 9.54 -17.95
CA ASN A 115 1.07 9.36 -19.21
C ASN A 115 1.69 7.96 -19.26
N ASN A 116 1.30 7.14 -20.24
CA ASN A 116 1.96 5.87 -20.49
C ASN A 116 3.08 6.06 -21.52
N ILE A 117 4.33 5.94 -21.05
CA ILE A 117 5.52 5.94 -21.91
C ILE A 117 5.77 4.51 -22.36
N ASN A 118 5.26 4.15 -23.55
CA ASN A 118 5.61 2.89 -24.19
C ASN A 118 6.98 3.04 -24.88
N ASN A 119 8.04 2.49 -24.28
CA ASN A 119 9.39 2.44 -24.86
C ASN A 119 9.58 1.25 -25.83
N ASN A 120 8.65 1.03 -26.75
CA ASN A 120 8.81 0.00 -27.79
C ASN A 120 8.85 0.62 -29.19
N ASN A 121 10.00 0.46 -29.85
CA ASN A 121 10.29 0.62 -31.27
C ASN A 121 9.99 2.01 -31.90
N ASN A 122 11.05 2.83 -31.99
CA ASN A 122 11.27 3.94 -32.95
C ASN A 122 10.18 5.01 -33.19
N ASN A 123 9.08 5.00 -32.45
CA ASN A 123 8.11 6.10 -32.39
C ASN A 123 7.68 6.33 -30.94
N ARG A 124 8.06 7.48 -30.37
CA ARG A 124 7.54 7.94 -29.08
C ARG A 124 6.09 8.37 -29.26
N SER A 125 5.13 7.48 -28.99
CA SER A 125 3.73 7.89 -28.79
C SER A 125 3.43 7.87 -27.29
N SER A 126 3.51 9.02 -26.64
CA SER A 126 2.93 9.23 -25.31
C SER A 126 1.40 9.22 -25.43
N LYS A 127 0.71 8.33 -24.72
CA LYS A 127 -0.76 8.29 -24.71
C LYS A 127 -1.25 8.45 -23.28
N ASP A 128 -2.02 9.50 -23.03
CA ASP A 128 -2.69 9.67 -21.75
C ASP A 128 -3.76 8.59 -21.55
N ILE A 129 -3.65 7.89 -20.43
CA ILE A 129 -4.54 6.82 -20.01
C ILE A 129 -5.41 7.35 -18.88
N VAL A 130 -6.74 7.28 -19.08
CA VAL A 130 -7.71 7.63 -18.04
C VAL A 130 -7.75 6.54 -16.98
N HIS A 131 -7.85 6.92 -15.70
CA HIS A 131 -8.01 6.00 -14.57
C HIS A 131 -8.98 6.57 -13.53
N PRO A 132 -9.67 5.73 -12.74
CA PRO A 132 -10.51 6.21 -11.64
C PRO A 132 -9.65 6.80 -10.50
N ILE A 133 -10.09 7.93 -9.95
CA ILE A 133 -9.57 8.52 -8.71
C ILE A 133 -10.60 8.38 -7.59
N LYS A 134 -11.83 8.82 -7.85
CA LYS A 134 -12.98 8.70 -6.95
C LYS A 134 -14.14 8.13 -7.74
N VAL A 135 -14.73 7.02 -7.29
CA VAL A 135 -15.93 6.46 -7.91
C VAL A 135 -16.93 6.18 -6.78
N CYS A 136 -18.17 6.66 -6.94
CA CYS A 136 -19.25 6.39 -6.00
C CYS A 136 -19.67 4.91 -6.03
N ASP A 137 -20.12 4.37 -4.90
CA ASP A 137 -20.58 2.97 -4.84
C ASP A 137 -21.94 2.76 -5.52
N THR A 138 -22.76 3.81 -5.52
CA THR A 138 -24.06 3.83 -6.20
C THR A 138 -24.25 5.20 -6.86
N GLU A 139 -24.40 5.18 -8.19
CA GLU A 139 -24.77 6.36 -8.97
C GLU A 139 -26.20 6.76 -8.59
N LYS A 140 -26.37 8.01 -8.14
CA LYS A 140 -27.69 8.60 -7.88
C LYS A 140 -28.31 9.10 -9.19
N GLU A 141 -29.56 9.54 -9.13
CA GLU A 141 -30.30 10.03 -10.30
C GLU A 141 -29.56 11.17 -11.02
N ASP A 142 -29.07 12.16 -10.24
CA ASP A 142 -28.24 13.22 -10.80
C ASP A 142 -26.75 12.88 -10.69
N HIS A 143 -26.25 12.17 -11.70
CA HIS A 143 -24.87 11.71 -11.73
C HIS A 143 -23.96 12.56 -12.64
N PHE A 144 -22.71 12.72 -12.19
CA PHE A 144 -21.63 13.40 -12.90
C PHE A 144 -20.38 12.52 -12.99
N ASP A 145 -19.79 12.48 -14.17
CA ASP A 145 -18.45 11.96 -14.38
C ASP A 145 -17.55 13.17 -14.71
N LEU A 146 -16.49 13.39 -13.92
CA LEU A 146 -15.54 14.50 -14.11
C LEU A 146 -14.15 13.95 -14.46
N LEU A 147 -13.46 14.64 -15.35
CA LEU A 147 -12.05 14.40 -15.65
C LEU A 147 -11.22 15.45 -14.91
N PHE A 148 -10.27 15.00 -14.10
CA PHE A 148 -9.32 15.82 -13.38
C PHE A 148 -7.97 15.77 -14.12
N ILE A 149 -7.54 16.92 -14.61
CA ILE A 149 -6.26 17.08 -15.32
C ILE A 149 -5.31 17.91 -14.47
N ASN A 150 -4.02 17.62 -14.56
CA ASN A 150 -2.96 18.32 -13.86
C ASN A 150 -1.86 18.67 -14.86
N ASP A 151 -1.42 19.92 -14.84
CA ASP A 151 -0.25 20.40 -15.55
C ASP A 151 0.95 20.35 -14.60
N VAL A 152 1.88 19.43 -14.88
CA VAL A 152 3.06 19.17 -14.05
C VAL A 152 3.99 20.38 -14.00
N ASP A 153 4.06 21.16 -15.09
CA ASP A 153 4.99 22.28 -15.20
C ASP A 153 4.50 23.49 -14.39
N THR A 154 3.19 23.76 -14.42
CA THR A 154 2.60 24.88 -13.69
C THR A 154 2.09 24.50 -12.29
N GLY A 155 1.98 23.20 -11.99
CA GLY A 155 1.38 22.69 -10.76
C GLY A 155 -0.13 22.97 -10.64
N LYS A 156 -0.75 23.50 -11.69
CA LYS A 156 -2.19 23.78 -11.74
C LYS A 156 -2.95 22.51 -12.07
N SER A 157 -4.16 22.41 -11.56
CA SER A 157 -5.07 21.34 -11.96
C SER A 157 -6.42 21.91 -12.40
N HIS A 158 -7.26 21.09 -13.02
CA HIS A 158 -8.53 21.54 -13.60
C HIS A 158 -9.54 20.40 -13.72
N TYR A 159 -10.83 20.70 -13.51
CA TYR A 159 -11.93 19.76 -13.71
C TYR A 159 -12.64 20.00 -15.04
N CYS A 160 -12.84 18.93 -15.80
CA CYS A 160 -13.65 18.92 -17.02
C CYS A 160 -14.86 18.01 -16.83
N TYR A 161 -15.99 18.34 -17.45
CA TYR A 161 -17.15 17.46 -17.47
C TYR A 161 -16.98 16.35 -18.51
N ILE A 162 -17.22 15.09 -18.16
CA ILE A 162 -17.23 13.98 -19.11
C ILE A 162 -18.66 13.82 -19.64
N SER A 163 -18.88 14.29 -20.87
CA SER A 163 -20.19 14.19 -21.54
C SER A 163 -20.45 12.81 -22.14
N ASN A 164 -19.41 12.02 -22.41
CA ASN A 164 -19.55 10.65 -22.89
C ASN A 164 -18.43 9.74 -22.38
N PHE A 165 -18.68 9.07 -21.26
CA PHE A 165 -17.71 8.17 -20.62
C PHE A 165 -17.25 7.03 -21.53
N THR A 166 -18.17 6.39 -22.26
CA THR A 166 -17.80 5.26 -23.13
C THR A 166 -16.85 5.73 -24.24
N ARG A 167 -17.16 6.84 -24.90
CA ARG A 167 -16.31 7.42 -25.95
C ARG A 167 -14.92 7.80 -25.43
N LEU A 168 -14.84 8.31 -24.19
CA LEU A 168 -13.56 8.66 -23.56
C LEU A 168 -12.66 7.42 -23.38
N ILE A 169 -13.22 6.29 -22.97
CA ILE A 169 -12.48 5.08 -22.57
C ILE A 169 -12.30 4.07 -23.71
N SER A 170 -13.17 4.04 -24.73
CA SER A 170 -13.17 2.96 -25.74
C SER A 170 -11.81 2.71 -26.38
N ASP A 171 -11.08 3.75 -26.76
CA ASP A 171 -9.75 3.66 -27.39
C ASP A 171 -8.64 3.14 -26.43
N GLN A 172 -8.90 3.05 -25.13
CA GLN A 172 -8.03 2.36 -24.18
C GLN A 172 -8.31 0.85 -24.09
N LYS A 173 -9.42 0.38 -24.68
CA LYS A 173 -9.94 -0.98 -24.48
C LYS A 173 -10.18 -1.76 -25.77
N ASN A 174 -10.53 -1.09 -26.86
CA ASN A 174 -10.70 -1.70 -28.16
C ASN A 174 -10.31 -0.72 -29.29
N ARG A 175 -10.11 -1.25 -30.49
CA ARG A 175 -9.81 -0.45 -31.70
C ARG A 175 -11.09 0.01 -32.41
N HIS A 176 -12.08 0.49 -31.65
CA HIS A 176 -13.39 0.94 -32.15
C HIS A 176 -14.27 -0.12 -32.84
N GLU A 177 -14.00 -1.41 -32.61
CA GLU A 177 -14.65 -2.51 -33.33
C GLU A 177 -16.13 -2.71 -32.96
N HIS A 178 -16.48 -2.52 -31.68
CA HIS A 178 -17.83 -2.79 -31.18
C HIS A 178 -18.22 -1.87 -30.02
N ARG A 179 -19.54 -1.72 -29.80
CA ARG A 179 -20.09 -1.01 -28.64
C ARG A 179 -19.70 -1.74 -27.36
N LEU A 180 -19.10 -1.00 -26.43
CA LEU A 180 -18.68 -1.50 -25.12
C LEU A 180 -19.66 -1.06 -24.02
N PHE A 181 -19.89 -1.97 -23.08
CA PHE A 181 -20.44 -1.66 -21.76
C PHE A 181 -19.29 -1.69 -20.77
N ILE A 182 -19.00 -0.56 -20.12
CA ILE A 182 -17.79 -0.38 -19.32
C ILE A 182 -18.18 -0.19 -17.86
N CYS A 183 -17.56 -0.96 -16.96
CA CYS A 183 -17.65 -0.69 -15.54
C CYS A 183 -16.84 0.55 -15.18
N LYS A 184 -17.49 1.60 -14.68
CA LYS A 184 -16.85 2.86 -14.29
C LYS A 184 -15.83 2.71 -13.14
N LYS A 185 -15.92 1.65 -12.34
CA LYS A 185 -15.05 1.41 -11.17
C LYS A 185 -13.75 0.69 -11.51
N CYS A 186 -13.81 -0.33 -12.38
CA CYS A 186 -12.66 -1.18 -12.72
C CYS A 186 -12.27 -1.18 -14.21
N PHE A 187 -13.04 -0.50 -15.05
CA PHE A 187 -12.87 -0.43 -16.50
C PHE A 187 -12.91 -1.81 -17.20
N THR A 188 -13.43 -2.85 -16.54
CA THR A 188 -13.79 -4.11 -17.22
C THR A 188 -14.86 -3.82 -18.25
N THR A 189 -14.68 -4.41 -19.43
CA THR A 189 -15.55 -4.19 -20.58
C THR A 189 -16.36 -5.45 -20.88
N PHE A 190 -17.59 -5.23 -21.34
CA PHE A 190 -18.51 -6.27 -21.77
C PHE A 190 -18.98 -5.91 -23.17
N ASN A 191 -18.78 -6.82 -24.12
CA ASN A 191 -19.24 -6.66 -25.49
C ASN A 191 -20.75 -6.95 -25.57
N ASN A 192 -21.42 -6.47 -26.62
CA ASN A 192 -22.84 -6.74 -26.85
C ASN A 192 -23.09 -8.03 -27.65
N GLN A 193 -22.07 -8.87 -27.84
CA GLN A 193 -22.17 -10.09 -28.61
C GLN A 193 -22.73 -11.21 -27.73
N PRO A 194 -23.82 -11.90 -28.14
CA PRO A 194 -24.35 -13.02 -27.39
C PRO A 194 -23.33 -14.14 -27.22
N LEU A 195 -23.17 -14.65 -25.99
CA LEU A 195 -22.30 -15.77 -25.67
C LEU A 195 -23.15 -16.92 -25.12
N LYS A 196 -22.90 -18.15 -25.62
CA LYS A 196 -23.72 -19.34 -25.30
C LYS A 196 -23.79 -19.66 -23.80
N TYR A 197 -22.75 -19.35 -23.05
CA TYR A 197 -22.61 -19.74 -21.64
C TYR A 197 -22.21 -18.58 -20.71
N ARG A 198 -22.29 -17.32 -21.17
CA ARG A 198 -21.90 -16.15 -20.39
C ARG A 198 -22.86 -14.99 -20.62
N LEU A 199 -23.11 -14.22 -19.56
CA LEU A 199 -23.79 -12.94 -19.68
C LEU A 199 -22.96 -12.01 -20.58
N TYR A 200 -23.65 -11.17 -21.36
CA TYR A 200 -23.03 -10.15 -22.21
C TYR A 200 -23.73 -8.80 -22.02
N GLY A 201 -23.15 -7.75 -22.62
CA GLY A 201 -23.73 -6.41 -22.67
C GLY A 201 -24.06 -5.80 -21.31
N LYS A 202 -25.26 -5.20 -21.22
CA LYS A 202 -25.75 -4.51 -20.01
C LYS A 202 -26.02 -5.47 -18.84
N GLU A 203 -26.44 -6.70 -19.14
CA GLU A 203 -26.74 -7.71 -18.13
C GLU A 203 -25.46 -8.19 -17.45
N ALA A 204 -24.41 -8.46 -18.25
CA ALA A 204 -23.08 -8.79 -17.72
C ALA A 204 -22.53 -7.68 -16.83
N LEU A 205 -22.65 -6.42 -17.27
CA LEU A 205 -22.22 -5.28 -16.48
C LEU A 205 -23.00 -5.19 -15.16
N THR A 206 -24.31 -5.44 -15.18
CA THR A 206 -25.15 -5.43 -13.98
C THR A 206 -24.74 -6.51 -12.99
N ALA A 207 -24.52 -7.74 -13.48
CA ALA A 207 -24.04 -8.85 -12.67
C ALA A 207 -22.64 -8.57 -12.09
N HIS A 208 -21.73 -8.04 -12.91
CA HIS A 208 -20.39 -7.66 -12.48
C HIS A 208 -20.40 -6.57 -11.40
N LYS A 209 -21.27 -5.55 -11.51
CA LYS A 209 -21.38 -4.47 -10.51
C LYS A 209 -21.71 -5.01 -9.10
N LYS A 210 -22.45 -6.13 -8.98
CA LYS A 210 -22.75 -6.75 -7.67
C LYS A 210 -21.49 -7.21 -6.94
N ILE A 211 -20.51 -7.71 -7.67
CA ILE A 211 -19.24 -8.23 -7.13
C ILE A 211 -18.20 -7.10 -7.03
N CYS A 212 -18.10 -6.27 -8.07
CA CYS A 212 -17.10 -5.21 -8.18
C CYS A 212 -17.22 -4.14 -7.08
N LYS A 213 -18.44 -3.85 -6.60
CA LYS A 213 -18.69 -2.84 -5.55
C LYS A 213 -17.87 -3.07 -4.29
N VAL A 214 -17.61 -4.33 -3.92
CA VAL A 214 -16.91 -4.71 -2.69
C VAL A 214 -15.41 -4.35 -2.72
N HIS A 215 -14.85 -4.17 -3.92
CA HIS A 215 -13.42 -3.91 -4.11
C HIS A 215 -13.12 -2.43 -4.37
N ARG A 216 -11.87 -2.01 -4.15
CA ARG A 216 -11.40 -0.65 -4.50
C ARG A 216 -11.39 -0.46 -6.02
N ALA A 217 -11.61 0.79 -6.46
CA ALA A 217 -11.47 1.14 -7.86
C ALA A 217 -10.01 0.97 -8.31
N ILE A 218 -9.78 0.15 -9.33
CA ILE A 218 -8.45 -0.17 -9.86
C ILE A 218 -8.53 -0.25 -11.40
N VAL A 219 -7.44 0.07 -12.09
CA VAL A 219 -7.30 -0.30 -13.51
C VAL A 219 -6.58 -1.64 -13.56
N PRO A 220 -7.25 -2.76 -13.87
CA PRO A 220 -6.58 -4.04 -14.05
C PRO A 220 -5.73 -3.96 -15.32
N VAL A 221 -4.41 -4.00 -15.15
CA VAL A 221 -3.46 -4.20 -16.24
C VAL A 221 -3.22 -5.70 -16.32
N MET A 222 -3.74 -6.32 -17.38
CA MET A 222 -3.45 -7.73 -17.64
C MET A 222 -2.04 -7.84 -18.24
N PRO A 223 -1.27 -8.88 -17.88
CA PRO A 223 -0.03 -9.20 -18.58
C PRO A 223 -0.30 -9.43 -20.07
N GLN A 224 0.69 -9.15 -20.91
CA GLN A 224 0.61 -9.42 -22.34
C GLN A 224 0.58 -10.92 -22.61
N GLU A 225 0.06 -11.32 -23.77
CA GLU A 225 0.08 -12.71 -24.17
C GLU A 225 1.54 -13.20 -24.29
N GLY A 226 1.87 -14.27 -23.57
CA GLY A 226 3.23 -14.80 -23.48
C GLY A 226 4.04 -14.33 -22.25
N ASP A 227 3.54 -13.37 -21.47
CA ASP A 227 4.18 -12.97 -20.22
C ASP A 227 4.16 -14.11 -19.20
N ILE A 228 5.32 -14.39 -18.61
CA ILE A 228 5.48 -15.43 -17.59
C ILE A 228 5.74 -14.77 -16.24
N LEU A 229 4.82 -14.92 -15.31
CA LEU A 229 5.04 -14.57 -13.91
C LEU A 229 5.94 -15.62 -13.24
N LYS A 230 7.01 -15.17 -12.62
CA LYS A 230 7.94 -16.02 -11.85
C LYS A 230 8.04 -15.50 -10.43
N PHE A 231 8.03 -16.41 -9.47
CA PHE A 231 8.34 -16.07 -8.09
C PHE A 231 9.85 -15.89 -7.93
N GLU A 232 10.29 -14.72 -7.48
CA GLU A 232 11.70 -14.41 -7.26
C GLU A 232 12.08 -14.29 -5.78
N GLY A 233 11.07 -14.10 -4.91
CA GLY A 233 11.21 -13.83 -3.48
C GLY A 233 11.55 -15.04 -2.64
N TRP A 234 12.36 -15.97 -3.13
CA TRP A 234 12.66 -17.25 -2.48
C TRP A 234 13.29 -17.12 -1.09
N ARG A 235 14.05 -16.06 -0.83
CA ARG A 235 14.54 -15.76 0.53
C ARG A 235 13.38 -15.66 1.55
N LYS A 236 12.21 -15.18 1.12
CA LYS A 236 11.03 -15.00 1.98
C LYS A 236 10.31 -16.32 2.29
N THR A 237 10.70 -17.43 1.68
CA THR A 237 10.14 -18.75 1.99
C THR A 237 10.88 -19.44 3.14
N GLN A 238 12.01 -18.88 3.61
CA GLN A 238 12.70 -19.40 4.77
C GLN A 238 11.89 -19.14 6.03
N ARG A 239 11.66 -20.20 6.81
CA ARG A 239 11.11 -20.06 8.16
C ARG A 239 12.15 -19.41 9.05
N LEU A 240 11.70 -18.50 9.90
CA LEU A 240 12.57 -17.89 10.89
C LEU A 240 12.73 -18.86 12.07
N PRO A 241 13.97 -19.08 12.56
CA PRO A 241 14.21 -19.96 13.71
C PRO A 241 13.68 -19.37 15.02
N PHE A 242 13.56 -18.04 15.09
CA PHE A 242 13.09 -17.33 16.28
C PHE A 242 12.11 -16.22 15.92
N VAL A 243 11.07 -16.11 16.74
CA VAL A 243 10.07 -15.02 16.71
C VAL A 243 9.72 -14.67 18.14
N ILE A 244 9.58 -13.37 18.46
CA ILE A 244 9.11 -12.91 19.76
C ILE A 244 7.65 -12.48 19.64
N TYR A 245 6.81 -12.91 20.57
CA TYR A 245 5.46 -12.38 20.76
C TYR A 245 5.43 -11.65 22.08
N ALA A 246 4.89 -10.44 22.11
CA ALA A 246 4.85 -9.61 23.30
C ALA A 246 3.51 -8.89 23.45
N ASP A 247 3.16 -8.62 24.70
CA ASP A 247 1.97 -7.86 25.06
C ASP A 247 2.20 -7.03 26.33
N PHE A 248 1.42 -5.95 26.48
CA PHE A 248 1.47 -5.04 27.61
C PHE A 248 0.12 -4.97 28.32
N GLU A 249 0.18 -4.83 29.63
CA GLU A 249 -0.97 -4.40 30.44
C GLU A 249 -0.71 -2.98 30.94
N ALA A 250 -1.77 -2.18 31.03
CA ALA A 250 -1.68 -0.78 31.46
C ALA A 250 -2.76 -0.44 32.47
N LEU A 251 -2.40 0.41 33.43
CA LEU A 251 -3.33 1.05 34.36
C LEU A 251 -4.02 2.23 33.68
N LEU A 252 -5.30 2.41 34.01
CA LEU A 252 -6.08 3.59 33.64
C LEU A 252 -6.12 4.54 34.83
N LEU A 253 -5.20 5.50 34.84
CA LEU A 253 -5.13 6.49 35.90
C LEU A 253 -6.06 7.65 35.56
N PRO A 254 -7.05 7.98 36.42
CA PRO A 254 -7.90 9.14 36.20
C PRO A 254 -7.05 10.41 36.28
N ILE A 255 -7.13 11.24 35.26
CA ILE A 255 -6.52 12.57 35.23
C ILE A 255 -7.56 13.57 34.76
N GLU A 256 -7.47 14.83 35.17
CA GLU A 256 -8.30 15.88 34.60
C GLU A 256 -7.41 16.97 34.03
N GLN A 257 -7.18 16.92 32.72
CA GLN A 257 -6.39 17.91 32.01
C GLN A 257 -7.15 18.44 30.81
N GLN A 258 -7.32 19.76 30.75
CA GLN A 258 -8.01 20.44 29.66
C GLN A 258 -7.00 20.89 28.60
N HIS A 259 -7.21 20.47 27.36
CA HIS A 259 -6.42 20.87 26.20
C HIS A 259 -7.29 21.72 25.27
N GLY A 260 -7.28 23.03 25.48
CA GLY A 260 -8.11 23.98 24.74
C GLY A 260 -9.59 23.94 25.14
N SER A 261 -10.48 24.47 24.29
CA SER A 261 -11.89 24.66 24.63
C SER A 261 -12.73 23.38 24.58
N ASN A 262 -12.36 22.39 23.77
CA ASN A 262 -13.22 21.24 23.45
C ASN A 262 -12.64 19.87 23.80
N THR A 263 -11.40 19.79 24.29
CA THR A 263 -10.74 18.49 24.56
C THR A 263 -10.39 18.38 26.04
N ARG A 264 -10.88 17.32 26.68
CA ARG A 264 -10.56 16.97 28.07
C ARG A 264 -9.97 15.57 28.11
N THR A 265 -8.74 15.46 28.60
CA THR A 265 -8.14 14.16 28.92
C THR A 265 -8.64 13.75 30.30
N PHE A 266 -9.37 12.65 30.36
CA PHE A 266 -9.96 12.13 31.61
C PHE A 266 -9.22 10.89 32.16
N GLN A 267 -8.36 10.28 31.35
CA GLN A 267 -7.60 9.08 31.69
C GLN A 267 -6.20 9.11 31.05
N GLN A 268 -5.20 8.70 31.82
CA GLN A 268 -3.84 8.45 31.36
C GLN A 268 -3.55 6.96 31.46
N HIS A 269 -3.02 6.40 30.38
CA HIS A 269 -2.65 5.00 30.32
C HIS A 269 -1.18 4.88 30.72
N ARG A 270 -0.89 4.05 31.72
CA ARG A 270 0.47 3.82 32.25
C ARG A 270 0.79 2.34 32.18
N ALA A 271 1.86 1.96 31.47
CA ALA A 271 2.28 0.57 31.38
C ALA A 271 2.53 -0.02 32.78
N MET A 272 1.86 -1.13 33.08
CA MET A 272 1.91 -1.82 34.38
C MET A 272 2.80 -3.05 34.34
N SER A 273 2.70 -3.81 33.25
CA SER A 273 3.48 -5.03 33.06
C SER A 273 3.62 -5.35 31.59
N TYR A 274 4.60 -6.18 31.26
CA TYR A 274 4.71 -6.81 29.96
C TYR A 274 4.90 -8.31 30.11
N GLY A 275 4.49 -9.04 29.08
CA GLY A 275 4.82 -10.44 28.89
C GLY A 275 5.41 -10.63 27.50
N PHE A 276 6.46 -11.44 27.37
CA PHE A 276 6.92 -11.89 26.05
C PHE A 276 7.26 -13.38 26.04
N LEU A 277 7.09 -13.99 24.86
CA LEU A 277 7.42 -15.38 24.58
C LEU A 277 8.34 -15.44 23.36
N VAL A 278 9.49 -16.10 23.53
CA VAL A 278 10.35 -16.47 22.39
C VAL A 278 9.82 -17.76 21.80
N LYS A 279 9.14 -17.68 20.66
CA LYS A 279 8.73 -18.86 19.89
C LYS A 279 9.92 -19.34 19.06
N VAL A 280 10.41 -20.51 19.43
CA VAL A 280 11.51 -21.21 18.75
C VAL A 280 10.94 -22.18 17.71
N GLY A 281 11.60 -22.30 16.55
CA GLY A 281 11.29 -23.30 15.54
C GLY A 281 11.70 -24.71 15.95
N ASP A 282 10.93 -25.71 15.54
CA ASP A 282 11.08 -27.11 15.99
C ASP A 282 12.45 -27.74 15.66
N HIS A 283 13.16 -27.20 14.65
CA HIS A 283 14.48 -27.67 14.23
C HIS A 283 15.62 -27.14 15.11
N VAL A 284 15.40 -26.14 15.97
CA VAL A 284 16.47 -25.54 16.77
C VAL A 284 16.81 -26.48 17.94
N PRO A 285 18.06 -26.97 18.06
CA PRO A 285 18.46 -27.85 19.15
C PRO A 285 18.27 -27.22 20.53
N ALA A 286 17.80 -28.01 21.50
CA ALA A 286 17.55 -27.52 22.86
C ALA A 286 18.84 -27.07 23.53
N GLU A 287 19.95 -27.75 23.28
CA GLU A 287 21.27 -27.49 23.84
C GLU A 287 21.75 -26.07 23.49
N LEU A 288 21.47 -25.59 22.27
CA LEU A 288 21.77 -24.21 21.86
C LEU A 288 20.93 -23.20 22.64
N LEU A 289 19.66 -23.49 22.90
CA LEU A 289 18.82 -22.59 23.71
C LEU A 289 19.35 -22.45 25.13
N GLU A 290 19.86 -23.53 25.72
CA GLU A 290 20.45 -23.50 27.06
C GLU A 290 21.80 -22.78 27.06
N GLN A 291 22.67 -23.08 26.09
CA GLN A 291 23.99 -22.46 25.96
C GLN A 291 23.92 -20.94 25.79
N PHE A 292 22.96 -20.44 25.01
CA PHE A 292 22.74 -19.01 24.80
C PHE A 292 21.65 -18.45 25.72
N GLU A 293 21.19 -19.25 26.69
CA GLU A 293 20.24 -18.88 27.75
C GLU A 293 18.92 -18.26 27.19
N ILE A 294 18.46 -18.74 26.04
CA ILE A 294 17.20 -18.30 25.42
C ILE A 294 16.02 -18.85 26.25
N PRO A 295 15.12 -17.99 26.75
CA PRO A 295 14.01 -18.42 27.59
C PRO A 295 13.02 -19.28 26.79
N ARG A 296 12.61 -20.40 27.38
CA ARG A 296 11.61 -21.33 26.80
C ARG A 296 10.19 -21.08 27.31
N SER A 297 10.06 -20.36 28.42
CA SER A 297 8.78 -19.98 29.03
C SER A 297 8.49 -18.50 28.80
N VAL A 298 7.26 -18.09 29.09
CA VAL A 298 6.86 -16.69 29.07
C VAL A 298 7.67 -15.91 30.11
N VAL A 299 8.30 -14.83 29.68
CA VAL A 299 8.96 -13.85 30.55
C VAL A 299 7.93 -12.78 30.89
N VAL A 300 7.66 -12.59 32.17
CA VAL A 300 6.71 -11.59 32.67
C VAL A 300 7.44 -10.62 33.59
N TYR A 301 7.24 -9.33 33.37
CA TYR A 301 7.73 -8.28 34.25
C TYR A 301 6.56 -7.42 34.70
N ARG A 302 6.47 -7.17 36.01
CA ARG A 302 5.49 -6.26 36.61
C ARG A 302 6.24 -5.09 37.22
N GLY A 303 5.82 -3.88 36.86
CA GLY A 303 6.29 -2.65 37.50
C GLY A 303 5.93 -2.64 38.98
N SER A 304 6.61 -1.78 39.73
CA SER A 304 6.30 -1.51 41.13
C SER A 304 6.13 0.01 41.32
N GLU A 305 5.62 0.42 42.48
CA GLU A 305 5.47 1.86 42.79
C GLU A 305 6.79 2.64 42.67
N ASN A 306 7.93 1.97 42.87
CA ASN A 306 9.27 2.55 42.81
C ASN A 306 10.01 2.27 41.48
N ALA A 307 9.43 1.48 40.57
CA ALA A 307 10.04 1.09 39.30
C ALA A 307 9.01 1.25 38.17
N ASP A 308 8.91 2.47 37.65
CA ASP A 308 7.94 2.85 36.61
C ASP A 308 8.45 2.67 35.17
N ASP A 309 9.65 2.14 35.04
CA ASP A 309 10.36 2.00 33.75
C ASP A 309 9.92 0.74 32.99
N VAL A 310 8.65 0.32 33.06
CA VAL A 310 8.15 -0.95 32.50
C VAL A 310 8.47 -1.07 31.00
N ALA A 311 8.23 -0.01 30.23
CA ALA A 311 8.50 0.00 28.80
C ALA A 311 10.01 -0.02 28.49
N LYS A 312 10.83 0.64 29.31
CA LYS A 312 12.29 0.64 29.17
C LYS A 312 12.87 -0.74 29.46
N GLN A 313 12.40 -1.37 30.54
CA GLN A 313 12.76 -2.74 30.91
C GLN A 313 12.35 -3.73 29.81
N PHE A 314 11.20 -3.51 29.16
CA PHE A 314 10.80 -4.31 28.00
C PHE A 314 11.80 -4.18 26.84
N VAL A 315 12.13 -2.96 26.44
CA VAL A 315 13.09 -2.71 25.35
C VAL A 315 14.44 -3.34 25.66
N MET A 316 14.95 -3.17 26.88
CA MET A 316 16.21 -3.78 27.32
C MET A 316 16.14 -5.32 27.27
N ALA A 317 15.06 -5.92 27.78
CA ALA A 317 14.91 -7.36 27.81
C ALA A 317 14.81 -7.97 26.39
N VAL A 318 13.96 -7.40 25.52
CA VAL A 318 13.80 -7.90 24.15
C VAL A 318 15.07 -7.71 23.33
N THR A 319 15.77 -6.58 23.50
CA THR A 319 17.07 -6.35 22.84
C THR A 319 18.12 -7.35 23.31
N SER A 320 18.25 -7.58 24.61
CA SER A 320 19.20 -8.57 25.14
C SER A 320 18.92 -9.98 24.60
N ILE A 321 17.65 -10.38 24.51
CA ILE A 321 17.26 -11.65 23.87
C ILE A 321 17.60 -11.66 22.38
N ALA A 322 17.36 -10.57 21.65
CA ALA A 322 17.71 -10.48 20.24
C ALA A 322 19.23 -10.56 19.99
N GLU A 323 20.04 -9.99 20.87
CA GLU A 323 21.52 -10.10 20.85
C GLU A 323 21.96 -11.55 21.04
N ARG A 324 21.42 -12.25 22.04
CA ARG A 324 21.74 -13.67 22.29
C ARG A 324 21.35 -14.56 21.11
N ILE A 325 20.18 -14.31 20.51
CA ILE A 325 19.76 -15.02 19.30
C ILE A 325 20.71 -14.71 18.14
N HIS A 326 21.11 -13.45 17.97
CA HIS A 326 22.07 -13.07 16.93
C HIS A 326 23.43 -13.77 17.14
N GLU A 327 23.90 -13.86 18.37
CA GLU A 327 25.12 -14.57 18.74
C GLU A 327 25.00 -16.07 18.43
N LEU A 328 23.90 -16.70 18.81
CA LEU A 328 23.59 -18.10 18.48
C LEU A 328 23.66 -18.33 16.96
N LEU A 329 22.96 -17.50 16.18
CA LEU A 329 22.89 -17.65 14.72
C LEU A 329 24.22 -17.35 14.01
N SER A 330 25.09 -16.53 14.61
CA SER A 330 26.38 -16.15 14.02
C SER A 330 27.51 -17.11 14.38
N LYS A 331 27.48 -17.69 15.59
CA LYS A 331 28.50 -18.65 16.06
C LYS A 331 28.20 -20.10 15.68
N THR A 332 26.94 -20.43 15.40
CA THR A 332 26.54 -21.79 15.05
C THR A 332 26.63 -22.00 13.54
N ASN A 333 27.51 -22.91 13.12
CA ASN A 333 27.63 -23.36 11.74
C ASN A 333 27.97 -24.85 11.71
N VAL A 334 26.96 -25.68 11.99
CA VAL A 334 27.10 -27.13 12.07
C VAL A 334 27.42 -27.68 10.67
N PRO A 335 28.51 -28.44 10.50
CA PRO A 335 28.82 -29.09 9.23
C PRO A 335 27.68 -29.98 8.77
N ILE A 336 27.52 -30.08 7.45
CA ILE A 336 26.46 -30.88 6.87
C ILE A 336 26.52 -32.34 7.29
N VAL A 337 25.36 -32.86 7.70
CA VAL A 337 25.09 -34.27 7.95
C VAL A 337 24.22 -34.77 6.79
N ILE A 338 24.83 -35.53 5.88
CA ILE A 338 24.16 -36.13 4.72
C ILE A 338 24.39 -37.64 4.71
N THR A 339 23.32 -38.40 4.58
CA THR A 339 23.40 -39.88 4.47
C THR A 339 23.78 -40.30 3.05
N ASP A 340 24.33 -41.51 2.89
CA ASP A 340 24.70 -42.05 1.57
C ASP A 340 23.51 -42.14 0.61
N GLU A 341 22.30 -42.38 1.12
CA GLU A 341 21.08 -42.41 0.31
C GLU A 341 20.70 -40.99 -0.16
N GLN A 342 20.74 -39.99 0.73
CA GLN A 342 20.52 -38.60 0.34
C GLN A 342 21.56 -38.10 -0.65
N LEU A 343 22.82 -38.50 -0.48
CA LEU A 343 23.91 -38.14 -1.39
C LEU A 343 23.70 -38.74 -2.79
N ARG A 344 23.25 -40.01 -2.86
CA ARG A 344 22.84 -40.64 -4.12
C ARG A 344 21.72 -39.86 -4.78
N VAL A 345 20.63 -39.58 -4.05
CA VAL A 345 19.51 -38.78 -4.58
C VAL A 345 19.97 -37.40 -5.04
N HIS A 346 20.83 -36.73 -4.27
CA HIS A 346 21.39 -35.42 -4.61
C HIS A 346 22.11 -35.45 -5.96
N HIS A 347 22.99 -36.42 -6.19
CA HIS A 347 23.74 -36.54 -7.45
C HIS A 347 22.88 -36.86 -8.67
N THR A 348 21.69 -37.46 -8.49
CA THR A 348 20.75 -37.71 -9.60
C THR A 348 19.99 -36.45 -10.04
N LYS A 349 20.03 -35.35 -9.28
CA LYS A 349 19.24 -34.15 -9.58
C LYS A 349 19.81 -33.41 -10.79
N ILE A 350 18.95 -33.20 -11.78
CA ILE A 350 19.27 -32.44 -13.01
C ILE A 350 18.74 -30.99 -12.99
N HIS A 351 17.76 -30.69 -12.12
CA HIS A 351 17.16 -29.37 -11.97
C HIS A 351 17.21 -28.90 -10.51
N CYS A 352 17.39 -27.60 -10.30
CA CYS A 352 17.34 -26.96 -8.98
C CYS A 352 15.95 -27.16 -8.35
N GLU A 353 15.89 -27.62 -7.10
CA GLU A 353 14.61 -27.86 -6.44
C GLU A 353 13.80 -26.59 -6.13
N LEU A 354 14.43 -25.42 -6.23
CA LEU A 354 13.83 -24.12 -5.96
C LEU A 354 13.45 -23.37 -7.24
N CYS A 355 14.41 -23.01 -8.09
CA CYS A 355 14.09 -22.27 -9.34
C CYS A 355 13.68 -23.17 -10.52
N LYS A 356 13.79 -24.49 -10.39
CA LYS A 356 13.48 -25.49 -11.43
C LYS A 356 14.32 -25.39 -12.72
N ILE A 357 15.38 -24.58 -12.71
CA ILE A 357 16.31 -24.45 -13.85
C ILE A 357 17.33 -25.60 -13.81
N LYS A 358 17.71 -26.10 -14.99
CA LYS A 358 18.74 -27.14 -15.16
C LYS A 358 20.11 -26.64 -14.68
N PHE A 359 20.88 -27.51 -14.03
CA PHE A 359 22.24 -27.16 -13.59
C PHE A 359 23.18 -26.94 -14.78
N SER A 360 24.15 -26.05 -14.60
CA SER A 360 25.15 -25.72 -15.61
C SER A 360 26.52 -25.50 -14.98
N HIS A 361 27.56 -25.40 -15.80
CA HIS A 361 28.92 -25.16 -15.30
C HIS A 361 29.06 -23.87 -14.49
N GLY A 362 28.32 -22.81 -14.86
CA GLY A 362 28.27 -21.53 -14.15
C GLY A 362 27.28 -21.48 -12.98
N ASN A 363 26.36 -22.44 -12.88
CA ASN A 363 25.39 -22.53 -11.79
C ASN A 363 25.19 -23.99 -11.39
N ARG A 364 26.18 -24.49 -10.65
CA ARG A 364 26.36 -25.90 -10.32
C ARG A 364 25.36 -26.36 -9.25
N LEU A 365 25.15 -27.67 -9.21
CA LEU A 365 24.46 -28.36 -8.13
C LEU A 365 25.25 -28.16 -6.82
N VAL A 366 24.57 -27.72 -5.78
CA VAL A 366 25.11 -27.54 -4.43
C VAL A 366 24.13 -28.09 -3.40
N VAL A 367 24.67 -28.53 -2.28
CA VAL A 367 23.88 -29.02 -1.16
C VAL A 367 23.47 -27.85 -0.26
N HIS A 368 22.17 -27.72 -0.02
CA HIS A 368 21.61 -26.78 0.95
C HIS A 368 21.26 -27.55 2.23
N HIS A 369 21.73 -27.06 3.37
CA HIS A 369 21.56 -27.68 4.68
C HIS A 369 21.20 -26.61 5.72
N ASP A 370 20.68 -27.06 6.85
CA ASP A 370 20.45 -26.22 8.02
C ASP A 370 21.77 -26.01 8.78
N HIS A 371 22.15 -24.76 9.03
CA HIS A 371 23.39 -24.43 9.75
C HIS A 371 23.28 -24.66 11.27
N LEU A 372 22.07 -24.85 11.81
CA LEU A 372 21.85 -25.13 13.24
C LEU A 372 21.94 -26.63 13.57
N THR A 373 21.51 -27.50 12.66
CA THR A 373 21.45 -28.96 12.87
C THR A 373 22.41 -29.74 11.98
N GLY A 374 22.90 -29.14 10.89
CA GLY A 374 23.62 -29.83 9.83
C GLY A 374 22.70 -30.58 8.86
N GLU A 375 21.39 -30.65 9.09
CA GLU A 375 20.48 -31.51 8.33
C GLU A 375 20.43 -31.11 6.85
N PHE A 376 20.56 -32.09 5.96
CA PHE A 376 20.33 -31.92 4.52
C PHE A 376 18.88 -31.46 4.26
N LEU A 377 18.74 -30.30 3.60
CA LEU A 377 17.43 -29.75 3.24
C LEU A 377 17.08 -29.98 1.78
N LYS A 378 17.93 -29.50 0.85
CA LYS A 378 17.60 -29.45 -0.58
C LYS A 378 18.83 -29.52 -1.49
N SER A 379 18.59 -29.94 -2.72
CA SER A 379 19.54 -29.88 -3.84
C SER A 379 19.29 -28.62 -4.67
N LEU A 380 20.14 -27.61 -4.51
CA LEU A 380 19.94 -26.29 -5.10
C LEU A 380 21.01 -25.96 -6.12
N CYS A 381 20.77 -24.92 -6.92
CA CYS A 381 21.83 -24.31 -7.70
C CYS A 381 22.52 -23.22 -6.86
N ASN A 382 23.81 -22.98 -7.12
CA ASN A 382 24.63 -22.02 -6.36
C ASN A 382 23.93 -20.66 -6.17
N ASN A 383 23.34 -20.11 -7.24
CA ASN A 383 22.65 -18.81 -7.19
C ASN A 383 21.43 -18.80 -6.27
N CYS A 384 20.72 -19.91 -6.15
CA CYS A 384 19.58 -20.02 -5.23
C CYS A 384 20.05 -20.22 -3.79
N ASN A 385 21.08 -21.05 -3.59
CA ASN A 385 21.67 -21.26 -2.27
C ASN A 385 22.17 -19.96 -1.65
N LEU A 386 22.90 -19.14 -2.41
CA LEU A 386 23.40 -17.83 -1.95
C LEU A 386 22.31 -16.82 -1.60
N LYS A 387 21.07 -17.01 -2.08
CA LYS A 387 19.93 -16.16 -1.70
C LYS A 387 19.28 -16.59 -0.38
N LEU A 388 19.49 -17.84 0.02
CA LEU A 388 18.95 -18.44 1.24
C LEU A 388 19.89 -18.19 2.42
N VAL A 389 20.11 -16.92 2.75
CA VAL A 389 20.95 -16.51 3.87
C VAL A 389 20.17 -16.50 5.18
N THR A 390 20.81 -16.96 6.26
CA THR A 390 20.29 -16.79 7.62
C THR A 390 19.91 -15.34 7.85
N GLN A 391 18.69 -15.11 8.33
CA GLN A 391 18.19 -13.75 8.54
C GLN A 391 18.92 -13.12 9.73
N ASN A 392 19.26 -11.84 9.61
CA ASN A 392 20.02 -11.08 10.60
C ASN A 392 19.12 -10.19 11.49
N PHE A 393 17.87 -10.59 11.67
CA PHE A 393 16.89 -9.89 12.49
C PHE A 393 16.00 -10.89 13.22
N VAL A 394 15.46 -10.49 14.37
CA VAL A 394 14.45 -11.23 15.11
C VAL A 394 13.17 -10.40 15.12
N PRO A 395 12.07 -10.87 14.52
CA PRO A 395 10.82 -10.14 14.56
C PRO A 395 10.19 -10.23 15.96
N CYS A 396 9.71 -9.09 16.46
CA CYS A 396 8.87 -9.01 17.64
C CYS A 396 7.46 -8.56 17.23
N PHE A 397 6.47 -9.40 17.48
CA PHE A 397 5.06 -9.13 17.18
C PHE A 397 4.33 -8.71 18.44
N ILE A 398 3.64 -7.57 18.35
CA ILE A 398 2.81 -7.00 19.42
C ILE A 398 1.42 -6.77 18.86
N HIS A 399 0.39 -7.31 19.52
CA HIS A 399 -0.96 -7.39 18.98
C HIS A 399 -1.62 -6.01 18.74
N ASN A 400 -1.31 -4.98 19.55
CA ASN A 400 -1.92 -3.64 19.43
C ASN A 400 -0.92 -2.51 19.10
N LEU A 401 0.22 -2.85 18.48
CA LEU A 401 1.28 -1.90 18.09
C LEU A 401 0.86 -0.85 17.03
N SER A 402 -0.35 -0.87 16.49
CA SER A 402 -0.78 0.17 15.53
C SER A 402 -1.67 1.24 16.14
N ARG A 403 -2.12 1.05 17.38
CA ARG A 403 -3.13 1.92 18.02
C ARG A 403 -2.87 2.25 19.49
N TYR A 404 -2.09 1.44 20.21
CA TYR A 404 -2.04 1.55 21.67
C TYR A 404 -0.61 1.41 22.24
N ASP A 405 -0.02 0.22 22.15
CA ASP A 405 1.30 -0.09 22.73
C ASP A 405 2.49 0.76 22.22
N PRO A 406 2.49 1.36 21.00
CA PRO A 406 3.62 2.19 20.58
C PRO A 406 3.83 3.40 21.48
N HIS A 407 2.76 3.91 22.10
CA HIS A 407 2.85 5.06 22.97
C HIS A 407 3.79 4.82 24.15
N PHE A 408 3.89 3.58 24.64
CA PHE A 408 4.80 3.22 25.72
C PHE A 408 6.22 2.97 25.21
N ILE A 409 6.37 2.38 24.03
CA ILE A 409 7.66 1.87 23.56
C ILE A 409 8.47 2.95 22.83
N VAL A 410 7.82 3.82 22.06
CA VAL A 410 8.51 4.77 21.16
C VAL A 410 9.39 5.76 21.92
N THR A 411 8.98 6.20 23.11
CA THR A 411 9.81 7.06 23.97
C THR A 411 11.07 6.36 24.45
N GLU A 412 10.98 5.05 24.68
CA GLU A 412 12.08 4.25 25.24
C GLU A 412 13.10 3.78 24.20
N LEU A 413 12.71 3.78 22.91
CA LEU A 413 13.62 3.44 21.81
C LEU A 413 14.77 4.44 21.66
N GLY A 414 14.63 5.66 22.17
CA GLY A 414 15.69 6.67 22.19
C GLY A 414 16.88 6.32 23.08
N TYR A 415 16.71 5.38 24.03
CA TYR A 415 17.76 4.95 24.96
C TYR A 415 18.54 3.72 24.47
N ASN A 416 18.25 3.23 23.26
CA ASN A 416 18.89 2.05 22.70
C ASN A 416 19.70 2.42 21.45
N GLU A 417 21.01 2.15 21.47
CA GLU A 417 21.91 2.44 20.35
C GLU A 417 21.78 1.44 19.19
N GLN A 418 21.03 0.34 19.38
CA GLN A 418 20.81 -0.66 18.35
C GLN A 418 19.81 -0.21 17.29
N ARG A 419 20.00 -0.71 16.06
CA ARG A 419 19.08 -0.42 14.94
C ARG A 419 17.76 -1.18 15.10
N ILE A 420 16.79 -0.56 15.77
CA ILE A 420 15.41 -1.05 15.86
C ILE A 420 14.58 -0.44 14.72
N SER A 421 13.86 -1.28 13.99
CA SER A 421 12.95 -0.83 12.91
C SER A 421 11.52 -1.20 13.26
N ILE A 422 10.63 -0.21 13.32
CA ILE A 422 9.21 -0.40 13.61
C ILE A 422 8.43 -0.42 12.29
N TYR A 423 7.60 -1.44 12.11
CA TYR A 423 6.74 -1.58 10.94
C TYR A 423 5.29 -1.71 11.37
N GLY A 424 4.42 -0.81 10.89
CA GLY A 424 2.98 -0.98 11.01
C GLY A 424 2.48 -2.01 9.99
N VAL A 425 2.06 -3.18 10.45
CA VAL A 425 1.47 -4.22 9.59
C VAL A 425 -0.04 -4.05 9.57
N LYS A 426 -0.61 -3.66 8.42
CA LYS A 426 -2.06 -3.77 8.19
C LYS A 426 -2.37 -5.21 7.81
N THR A 427 -2.87 -5.99 8.75
CA THR A 427 -3.50 -7.28 8.47
C THR A 427 -4.76 -7.01 7.64
N VAL A 428 -4.69 -7.33 6.35
CA VAL A 428 -5.89 -7.42 5.51
C VAL A 428 -6.54 -8.75 5.85
N HIS A 429 -7.59 -8.73 6.67
CA HIS A 429 -8.43 -9.90 6.83
C HIS A 429 -9.08 -10.19 5.47
N THR A 430 -8.55 -11.17 4.74
CA THR A 430 -9.28 -11.84 3.67
C THR A 430 -10.34 -12.70 4.37
N SER A 431 -11.56 -12.17 4.41
CA SER A 431 -12.75 -12.97 4.75
C SER A 431 -13.18 -13.78 3.54
#